data_AF-A0A3B9XVU2-F1
#
_entry.id   AF-A0A3B9XVU2-F1
#
_cell.length_a   1.000
_cell.length_b   1.000
_cell.length_c   1.000
_cell.angle_alpha   90.00
_cell.angle_beta   90.00
_cell.angle_gamma   90.00
#
_symmetry.space_group_name_H-M   'P 1'
#
loop_
_entity.id
_entity.type
_entity.pdbx_description
1 polymer ?
#
loop_
_entity_poly.entity_id
_entity_poly.type
_entity_poly.pdbx_seq_one_letter_code
_entity_poly.pdbx_strand_id
1 'polypeptide(L)'
;MKMLYQLQAGGTEPTVLLWAFSKEIRALAGMAQLLNNGMAAARIMQEYRIWDSRKPIFQSALQRLSPTSFRHCLLEAARIDQAIKGIGEGNPWDGFSTIILWLSGKVRPTQLSIA
;
A
#
# COMPACT_ATOMS: atom_id res chain seq x y z
N MET A 1 8.42 9.40 4.62
CA MET A 1 8.18 10.07 5.92
C MET A 1 8.05 11.58 5.78
N LYS A 2 9.07 12.34 5.32
CA LYS A 2 8.98 13.81 5.18
C LYS A 2 7.71 14.34 4.50
N MET A 3 7.34 13.78 3.34
CA MET A 3 6.13 14.19 2.62
C MET A 3 4.84 13.87 3.39
N LEU A 4 4.77 12.74 4.10
CA LEU A 4 3.61 12.37 4.92
C LEU A 4 3.39 13.41 6.02
N TYR A 5 4.46 13.81 6.73
CA TYR A 5 4.37 14.83 7.77
C TYR A 5 3.99 16.21 7.23
N GLN A 6 4.43 16.55 6.02
CA GLN A 6 4.00 17.79 5.36
C GLN A 6 2.50 17.78 5.04
N LEU A 7 1.97 16.65 4.56
CA LEU A 7 0.53 16.50 4.30
C LEU A 7 -0.28 16.60 5.60
N GLN A 8 0.21 15.98 6.67
CA GLN A 8 -0.40 16.06 8.00
C GLN A 8 -0.41 17.50 8.53
N ALA A 9 0.74 18.17 8.51
CA ALA A 9 0.87 19.56 8.97
C ALA A 9 0.06 20.54 8.11
N GLY A 10 -0.12 20.22 6.82
CA GLY A 10 -0.93 20.99 5.89
C GLY A 10 -2.44 20.75 6.00
N GLY A 11 -2.90 19.94 6.97
CA GLY A 11 -4.33 19.69 7.18
C GLY A 11 -4.98 18.81 6.12
N THR A 12 -4.21 17.95 5.44
CA THR A 12 -4.78 17.01 4.47
C THR A 12 -5.69 16.01 5.18
N GLU A 13 -6.92 15.84 4.67
CA GLU A 13 -7.87 14.88 5.22
C GLU A 13 -7.37 13.43 5.08
N PRO A 14 -7.25 12.66 6.19
CA PRO A 14 -6.80 11.27 6.17
C PRO A 14 -7.59 10.37 5.22
N THR A 15 -8.89 10.61 5.06
CA THR A 15 -9.77 9.83 4.18
C THR A 15 -9.33 9.88 2.71
N VAL A 16 -8.89 11.05 2.24
CA VAL A 16 -8.41 11.22 0.85
C VAL A 16 -7.11 10.44 0.65
N LEU A 17 -6.21 10.52 1.64
CA LEU A 17 -4.96 9.79 1.62
C LEU A 17 -5.20 8.26 1.65
N LEU A 18 -6.13 7.81 2.49
CA LEU A 18 -6.52 6.40 2.58
C LEU A 18 -7.02 5.86 1.25
N TRP A 19 -7.87 6.61 0.55
CA TRP A 19 -8.35 6.23 -0.78
C TRP A 19 -7.18 6.06 -1.76
N ALA A 20 -6.27 7.04 -1.81
CA ALA A 20 -5.12 7.01 -2.73
C ALA A 20 -4.19 5.81 -2.45
N PHE A 21 -3.85 5.57 -1.18
CA PHE A 21 -3.05 4.43 -0.77
C PHE A 21 -3.73 3.10 -1.10
N SER A 22 -4.99 2.96 -0.73
CA SER A 22 -5.74 1.71 -0.94
C SER A 22 -5.87 1.37 -2.43
N LYS A 23 -6.08 2.37 -3.29
CA LYS A 23 -6.14 2.17 -4.74
C LYS A 23 -4.83 1.59 -5.29
N GLU A 24 -3.70 2.21 -4.95
CA GLU A 24 -2.38 1.79 -5.44
C GLU A 24 -1.96 0.43 -4.87
N ILE A 25 -2.23 0.17 -3.58
CA ILE A 25 -1.92 -1.12 -2.95
C ILE A 25 -2.76 -2.25 -3.56
N ARG A 26 -4.05 -2.04 -3.84
CA ARG A 26 -4.88 -3.06 -4.52
C ARG A 26 -4.36 -3.38 -5.91
N ALA A 27 -3.94 -2.36 -6.67
CA ALA A 27 -3.34 -2.57 -7.97
C ALA A 27 -2.06 -3.42 -7.86
N LEU A 28 -1.16 -3.08 -6.93
CA LEU A 28 0.06 -3.87 -6.68
C LEU A 28 -0.24 -5.30 -6.21
N ALA A 29 -1.21 -5.49 -5.32
CA ALA A 29 -1.62 -6.81 -4.85
C ALA A 29 -2.11 -7.69 -6.00
N GLY A 30 -2.97 -7.15 -6.87
CA GLY A 30 -3.47 -7.87 -8.04
C GLY A 30 -2.37 -8.20 -9.04
N MET A 31 -1.48 -7.25 -9.34
CA MET A 31 -0.32 -7.49 -10.20
C MET A 31 0.63 -8.54 -9.63
N ALA A 32 0.89 -8.51 -8.31
CA ALA A 32 1.75 -9.49 -7.64
C ALA A 32 1.16 -10.90 -7.72
N GLN A 33 -0.16 -11.04 -7.59
CA GLN A 33 -0.84 -12.33 -7.73
C GLN A 33 -0.72 -12.88 -9.17
N LEU A 34 -0.92 -12.03 -10.18
CA LEU A 34 -0.81 -12.44 -11.58
C LEU A 34 0.63 -12.84 -11.96
N LEU A 35 1.64 -12.12 -11.44
CA LEU A 35 3.05 -12.48 -11.59
C LEU A 35 3.34 -13.85 -10.98
N ASN A 36 2.83 -14.11 -9.77
CA ASN A 36 2.99 -15.39 -9.10
C ASN A 36 2.31 -16.54 -9.87
N ASN A 37 1.24 -16.23 -10.60
CA ASN A 37 0.56 -17.18 -11.49
C ASN A 37 1.27 -17.35 -12.86
N GLY A 38 2.46 -16.76 -13.05
CA GLY A 38 3.28 -16.94 -14.25
C GLY A 38 2.97 -16.00 -15.40
N MET A 39 2.10 -15.00 -15.23
CA MET A 39 1.81 -14.02 -16.29
C MET A 39 2.98 -13.04 -16.45
N ALA A 40 3.34 -12.71 -17.69
CA ALA A 40 4.45 -11.81 -17.99
C ALA A 40 4.20 -10.38 -17.50
N ALA A 41 5.19 -9.77 -16.85
CA ALA A 41 5.11 -8.42 -16.27
C ALA A 41 4.67 -7.34 -17.27
N ALA A 42 5.15 -7.40 -18.52
CA ALA A 42 4.78 -6.43 -19.55
C ALA A 42 3.27 -6.46 -19.87
N ARG A 43 2.68 -7.67 -19.96
CA ARG A 43 1.25 -7.86 -20.18
C ARG A 43 0.44 -7.35 -19.00
N ILE A 44 0.85 -7.69 -17.77
CA ILE A 44 0.19 -7.21 -16.56
C ILE A 44 0.16 -5.67 -16.51
N MET A 45 1.30 -5.02 -16.78
CA MET A 45 1.38 -3.55 -16.78
C MET A 45 0.48 -2.92 -17.84
N GLN A 46 0.29 -3.58 -18.99
CA GLN A 46 -0.64 -3.13 -20.02
C GLN A 46 -2.10 -3.30 -19.57
N GLU A 47 -2.48 -4.44 -18.98
CA GLU A 47 -3.83 -4.70 -18.47
C GLU A 47 -4.23 -3.70 -17.37
N TYR A 48 -3.29 -3.34 -16.49
CA TYR A 48 -3.48 -2.31 -15.45
C TYR A 48 -3.31 -0.87 -15.97
N ARG A 49 -3.08 -0.68 -17.28
CA ARG A 49 -2.89 0.63 -17.93
C ARG A 49 -1.82 1.49 -17.25
N ILE A 50 -0.71 0.87 -16.88
CA ILE A 50 0.43 1.56 -16.28
C ILE A 50 1.26 2.23 -17.37
N TRP A 51 1.24 3.56 -17.37
CA TRP A 51 2.03 4.41 -18.28
C TRP A 51 3.53 4.20 -18.10
N ASP A 52 4.31 4.39 -19.17
CA ASP A 52 5.75 4.11 -19.19
C ASP A 52 6.54 4.82 -18.08
N SER A 53 6.19 6.07 -17.76
CA SER A 53 6.82 6.83 -16.69
C SER A 53 6.65 6.21 -15.29
N ARG A 54 5.61 5.39 -15.09
CA ARG A 54 5.31 4.74 -13.81
C ARG A 54 5.82 3.29 -13.75
N LYS A 55 6.04 2.63 -14.90
CA LYS A 55 6.46 1.22 -14.95
C LYS A 55 7.66 0.90 -14.06
N PRO A 56 8.75 1.69 -14.02
CA PRO A 56 9.91 1.38 -13.18
C PRO A 56 9.57 1.33 -11.68
N ILE A 57 8.70 2.23 -11.21
CA ILE A 57 8.30 2.31 -9.80
C ILE A 57 7.49 1.08 -9.40
N PHE A 58 6.54 0.66 -10.25
CA PHE A 58 5.73 -0.54 -10.00
C PHE A 58 6.57 -1.82 -10.07
N GLN A 59 7.45 -1.94 -11.06
CA GLN A 59 8.36 -3.08 -11.18
C GLN A 59 9.26 -3.21 -9.95
N SER A 60 9.85 -2.11 -9.49
CA SER A 60 10.67 -2.10 -8.26
C SER A 60 9.87 -2.51 -7.03
N ALA A 61 8.61 -2.11 -6.89
CA ALA A 61 7.76 -2.55 -5.79
C ALA A 61 7.46 -4.04 -5.86
N LEU A 62 7.07 -4.55 -7.04
CA LEU A 62 6.72 -5.96 -7.27
C LEU A 62 7.91 -6.91 -7.16
N GLN A 63 9.13 -6.44 -7.41
CA GLN A 63 10.36 -7.21 -7.18
C GLN A 63 10.75 -7.30 -5.70
N ARG A 64 10.44 -6.25 -4.91
CA ARG A 64 10.84 -6.18 -3.49
C ARG A 64 9.85 -6.82 -2.54
N LEU A 65 8.57 -6.92 -2.92
CA LEU A 65 7.48 -7.25 -2.02
C LEU A 65 6.68 -8.46 -2.52
N SER A 66 6.22 -9.29 -1.57
CA SER A 66 5.37 -10.44 -1.86
C SER A 66 3.88 -10.08 -1.91
N PRO A 67 3.01 -10.92 -2.54
CA PRO A 67 1.55 -10.75 -2.46
C PRO A 67 1.04 -10.64 -1.02
N THR A 68 1.61 -11.42 -0.10
CA THR A 68 1.30 -11.37 1.33
C THR A 68 1.59 -10.00 1.94
N SER A 69 2.68 -9.34 1.54
CA SER A 69 3.06 -8.02 2.04
C SER A 69 2.02 -6.96 1.66
N PHE A 70 1.53 -6.99 0.42
CA PHE A 70 0.46 -6.10 -0.03
C PHE A 70 -0.86 -6.38 0.69
N ARG A 71 -1.17 -7.65 0.97
CA ARG A 71 -2.35 -8.02 1.77
C ARG A 71 -2.28 -7.43 3.19
N HIS A 72 -1.13 -7.49 3.85
CA HIS A 72 -0.96 -6.83 5.16
C HIS A 72 -1.15 -5.32 5.07
N CYS A 73 -0.66 -4.67 4.02
CA CYS A 73 -0.90 -3.24 3.80
C CYS A 73 -2.40 -2.92 3.66
N LEU A 74 -3.18 -3.79 3.01
CA LEU A 74 -4.64 -3.64 2.90
C LEU A 74 -5.37 -3.84 4.23
N LEU A 75 -4.90 -4.76 5.07
CA LEU A 75 -5.45 -4.94 6.43
C LEU A 75 -5.17 -3.70 7.28
N GLU A 76 -3.96 -3.15 7.21
CA GLU A 76 -3.64 -1.90 7.90
C GLU A 76 -4.46 -0.72 7.37
N ALA A 77 -4.69 -0.65 6.05
CA ALA A 77 -5.59 0.34 5.48
C ALA A 77 -7.04 0.22 6.03
N ALA A 78 -7.52 -1.00 6.29
CA ALA A 78 -8.82 -1.20 6.94
C ALA A 78 -8.83 -0.73 8.40
N ARG A 79 -7.73 -0.93 9.14
CA ARG A 79 -7.58 -0.38 10.51
C ARG A 79 -7.56 1.14 10.52
N ILE A 80 -6.87 1.75 9.55
CA ILE A 80 -6.89 3.20 9.34
C ILE A 80 -8.31 3.71 9.07
N ASP A 81 -9.08 3.03 8.23
CA ASP A 81 -10.49 3.38 7.96
C ASP A 81 -11.35 3.38 9.24
N GLN A 82 -11.19 2.35 10.07
CA GLN A 82 -11.88 2.25 11.35
C GLN A 82 -11.48 3.39 12.31
N ALA A 83 -10.18 3.72 12.39
CA ALA A 83 -9.69 4.82 13.20
C ALA A 83 -10.21 6.19 12.71
N ILE A 84 -10.24 6.43 11.39
CA ILE A 84 -10.81 7.64 10.79
C ILE A 84 -12.30 7.80 11.16
N LYS A 85 -13.05 6.70 11.16
CA LYS A 85 -14.47 6.67 11.53
C LYS A 85 -14.73 6.76 13.03
N GLY A 86 -13.69 6.79 13.86
CA GLY A 86 -13.79 6.83 15.32
C GLY A 86 -14.28 5.52 15.95
N ILE A 87 -14.31 4.42 15.21
CA ILE A 87 -14.72 3.09 15.72
C ILE A 87 -13.53 2.18 16.00
N GLY A 88 -12.36 2.49 15.44
CA GLY A 88 -11.11 1.79 15.68
C GLY A 88 -10.17 2.60 16.59
N GLU A 89 -9.25 1.90 17.24
CA GLU A 89 -8.22 2.51 18.06
C GLU A 89 -7.01 2.98 17.23
N GLY A 90 -6.26 3.94 17.78
CA GLY A 90 -4.99 4.41 17.22
C GLY A 90 -5.11 5.64 16.32
N ASN A 91 -3.96 6.18 15.92
CA ASN A 91 -3.86 7.35 15.07
C ASN A 91 -3.74 6.93 13.59
N PRO A 92 -4.62 7.40 12.67
CA PRO A 92 -4.52 7.13 11.23
C PRO A 92 -3.14 7.40 10.62
N TRP A 93 -2.44 8.43 11.09
CA TRP A 93 -1.13 8.84 10.59
C TRP A 93 -0.01 7.84 10.94
N ASP A 94 -0.14 7.15 12.06
CA ASP A 94 0.78 6.07 12.43
C ASP A 94 0.57 4.84 11.55
N GLY A 95 -0.69 4.54 11.19
CA GLY A 95 -1.01 3.51 10.21
C GLY A 95 -0.44 3.80 8.82
N PHE A 96 -0.55 5.05 8.34
CA PHE A 96 0.09 5.45 7.07
C PHE A 96 1.61 5.30 7.12
N SER A 97 2.22 5.66 8.25
CA SER A 97 3.65 5.48 8.49
C SER A 97 4.05 4.01 8.40
N THR A 98 3.26 3.13 9.02
CA THR A 98 3.43 1.67 8.97
C THR A 98 3.37 1.15 7.53
N ILE A 99 2.35 1.55 6.76
CA ILE A 99 2.23 1.16 5.35
C ILE A 99 3.45 1.62 4.54
N ILE A 100 3.91 2.86 4.71
CA ILE A 100 5.09 3.38 4.00
C ILE A 100 6.35 2.56 4.34
N LEU A 101 6.53 2.21 5.62
CA LEU A 101 7.66 1.39 6.05
C LEU A 101 7.62 -0.01 5.43
N TRP A 102 6.44 -0.64 5.38
CA TRP A 102 6.29 -1.95 4.71
C TRP A 102 6.52 -1.86 3.20
N LEU A 103 5.98 -0.85 2.53
CA LEU A 103 6.18 -0.63 1.10
C LEU A 103 7.63 -0.28 0.73
N SER A 104 8.43 0.17 1.71
CA SER A 104 9.87 0.39 1.51
C SER A 104 10.66 -0.91 1.34
N GLY A 105 10.10 -2.07 1.73
CA GLY A 105 10.77 -3.36 1.70
C GLY A 105 11.84 -3.56 2.77
N LYS A 106 12.14 -2.55 3.60
CA LYS A 106 13.10 -2.65 4.70
C LYS A 106 12.53 -3.30 5.95
N VAL A 107 11.24 -3.07 6.20
CA VAL A 107 10.50 -3.67 7.32
C VAL A 107 9.46 -4.58 6.71
N ARG A 108 9.43 -5.84 7.11
CA ARG A 108 8.38 -6.77 6.66
C ARG A 108 7.21 -6.68 7.63
N PRO A 109 5.96 -6.78 7.15
CA PRO A 109 4.84 -7.02 8.04
C PRO A 109 5.12 -8.31 8.81
N THR A 110 5.34 -8.20 10.11
CA THR A 110 5.39 -9.37 10.99
C THR A 110 4.01 -10.03 10.95
N GLN A 111 3.94 -11.36 11.03
CA GLN A 111 2.67 -12.07 11.20
C GLN A 111 1.91 -11.41 12.36
N LEU A 112 0.89 -10.61 12.04
CA LEU A 112 -0.11 -10.21 13.01
C LEU A 112 -0.77 -11.52 13.44
N SER A 113 -0.38 -12.01 14.61
CA SER A 113 -1.20 -12.98 15.33
C SER A 113 -2.52 -12.26 15.52
N ILE A 114 -3.53 -12.72 14.80
CA ILE A 114 -4.92 -12.35 15.06
C ILE A 114 -5.17 -12.95 16.45
N ALA A 115 -5.08 -12.10 17.47
CA ALA A 115 -5.58 -12.40 18.80
C ALA A 115 -7.07 -12.04 18.84
#